data_AF-A0A5C7FJX5-F1
#
_entry.id   AF-A0A5C7FJX5-F1
#
_cell.length_a   1.000
_cell.length_b   1.000
_cell.length_c   1.000
_cell.angle_alpha   90.00
_cell.angle_beta   90.00
_cell.angle_gamma   90.00
#
_symmetry.space_group_name_H-M   'P 1'
#
loop_
_entity.id
_entity.type
_entity.pdbx_description
1 polymer ?
#
loop_
_entity_poly.entity_id
_entity_poly.type
_entity_poly.pdbx_seq_one_letter_code
_entity_poly.pdbx_strand_id
1 'polypeptide(L)'
;MLDDNSPTYLIREGSRSIDYGVQREVDRMQKALGISDVHYYRLNGHNFNREALDFVVDYQLAYQERDIIIFVYTGHGFRDAGSSGQLPKLYFGGYENAMEGDELRFRLLEKNPSLLINLVIACNSTQVDQRVAPGRPEDSAPSSGRLASVPTGDRPYHVLFSDQPGYTKVIDLVSADREYETFLSRDGGIFFSEVLYALQEVFADQRLTSWPGICSYIQEQTLLRTQERGLRQKPYCAYNVFKAMDNEVPTIIVAGGGDAISCRLARKNLRRDQRAELKALRRRHRQEIRSLRGRDVRRLANMRQRQEVGKMKYVHLQAYQRKSDACK
;
A
#
# COMPACT_ATOMS: atom_id res chain seq x y z
N MET A 1 5.37 1.21 5.08
CA MET A 1 6.77 1.62 4.89
C MET A 1 6.90 3.04 5.34
N LEU A 2 7.85 3.32 6.21
CA LEU A 2 7.99 4.62 6.85
C LEU A 2 9.47 5.00 6.82
N ASP A 3 9.79 6.15 6.22
CA ASP A 3 11.14 6.73 6.21
C ASP A 3 11.46 7.37 7.58
N ASP A 4 11.60 6.55 8.61
CA ASP A 4 12.06 6.99 9.95
C ASP A 4 13.59 7.15 10.03
N ASN A 5 14.28 6.84 8.93
CA ASN A 5 15.72 6.91 8.78
C ASN A 5 16.21 8.26 8.24
N SER A 6 15.28 9.14 7.88
CA SER A 6 15.60 10.50 7.50
C SER A 6 16.35 11.21 8.64
N PRO A 7 17.44 11.95 8.36
CA PRO A 7 18.17 12.69 9.39
C PRO A 7 17.34 13.83 10.03
N THR A 8 16.13 14.09 9.53
CA THR A 8 15.21 15.12 10.01
C THR A 8 14.26 14.61 11.09
N TYR A 9 14.30 15.28 12.25
CA TYR A 9 13.45 14.98 13.41
C TYR A 9 11.94 14.99 13.12
N LEU A 10 11.44 15.97 12.34
CA LEU A 10 10.00 16.08 12.02
C LEU A 10 9.47 14.86 11.26
N ILE A 11 10.20 14.39 10.24
CA ILE A 11 9.81 13.22 9.45
C ILE A 11 9.79 11.95 10.32
N ARG A 12 10.76 11.81 11.22
CA ARG A 12 10.85 10.67 12.15
C ARG A 12 9.64 10.61 13.09
N GLU A 13 9.29 11.73 13.74
CA GLU A 13 8.14 11.78 14.65
C GLU A 13 6.82 11.66 13.90
N GLY A 14 6.67 12.36 12.77
CA GLY A 14 5.49 12.24 11.91
C GLY A 14 5.26 10.81 11.42
N SER A 15 6.33 10.12 11.00
CA SER A 15 6.27 8.71 10.60
C SER A 15 5.84 7.78 11.74
N ARG A 16 6.30 8.03 12.98
CA ARG A 16 5.87 7.27 14.17
C ARG A 16 4.40 7.49 14.48
N SER A 17 3.94 8.74 14.40
CA SER A 17 2.51 9.06 14.57
C SER A 17 1.66 8.35 13.52
N ILE A 18 2.14 8.29 12.28
CA ILE A 18 1.48 7.55 11.19
C ILE A 18 1.41 6.05 11.48
N ASP A 19 2.52 5.42 11.89
CA ASP A 19 2.53 3.99 12.25
C ASP A 19 1.48 3.68 13.34
N TYR A 20 1.46 4.50 14.38
CA TYR A 20 0.53 4.34 15.50
C TYR A 20 -0.92 4.55 15.08
N GLY A 21 -1.20 5.60 14.30
CA GLY A 21 -2.54 5.89 13.79
C GLY A 21 -3.06 4.77 12.89
N VAL A 22 -2.23 4.30 11.96
CA VAL A 22 -2.57 3.16 11.08
C VAL A 22 -2.83 1.91 11.90
N GLN A 23 -1.97 1.58 12.85
CA GLN A 23 -2.15 0.39 13.69
C GLN A 23 -3.49 0.43 14.44
N ARG A 24 -3.86 1.58 15.03
CA ARG A 24 -5.15 1.74 15.71
C ARG A 24 -6.34 1.53 14.79
N GLU A 25 -6.28 2.05 13.56
CA GLU A 25 -7.36 1.86 12.59
C GLU A 25 -7.42 0.41 12.10
N VAL A 26 -6.28 -0.27 11.95
CA VAL A 26 -6.23 -1.71 11.64
C VAL A 26 -6.84 -2.55 12.74
N ASP A 27 -6.52 -2.27 14.00
CA ASP A 27 -7.12 -2.97 15.14
C ASP A 27 -8.63 -2.76 15.21
N ARG A 28 -9.10 -1.54 14.86
CA ARG A 28 -10.54 -1.24 14.77
C ARG A 28 -11.19 -2.01 13.63
N MET A 29 -10.61 -2.01 12.43
CA MET A 29 -11.09 -2.80 11.29
C MET A 29 -11.14 -4.29 11.63
N GLN A 30 -10.10 -4.80 12.30
CA GLN A 30 -10.03 -6.19 12.69
C GLN A 30 -11.22 -6.57 13.58
N LYS A 31 -11.48 -5.77 14.61
CA LYS A 31 -12.60 -5.97 15.54
C LYS A 31 -13.95 -5.84 14.82
N ALA A 32 -14.13 -4.77 14.04
CA ALA A 32 -15.40 -4.50 13.37
C ALA A 32 -15.74 -5.56 12.32
N LEU A 33 -14.75 -6.06 11.57
CA LEU A 33 -14.97 -7.00 10.47
C LEU A 33 -14.85 -8.47 10.89
N GLY A 34 -14.47 -8.75 12.14
CA GLY A 34 -14.24 -10.11 12.63
C GLY A 34 -13.04 -10.80 11.97
N ILE A 35 -12.01 -10.04 11.58
CA ILE A 35 -10.81 -10.57 10.92
C ILE A 35 -9.97 -11.35 11.96
N SER A 36 -9.65 -12.60 11.63
CA SER A 36 -8.97 -13.51 12.56
C SER A 36 -7.45 -13.31 12.65
N ASP A 37 -6.82 -12.74 11.63
CA ASP A 37 -5.36 -12.70 11.50
C ASP A 37 -4.96 -11.42 10.73
N VAL A 38 -3.91 -10.75 11.19
CA VAL A 38 -3.38 -9.52 10.58
C VAL A 38 -1.87 -9.68 10.44
N HIS A 39 -1.35 -9.52 9.22
CA HIS A 39 0.06 -9.65 8.94
C HIS A 39 0.69 -8.28 8.70
N TYR A 40 1.58 -7.86 9.60
CA TYR A 40 2.30 -6.59 9.48
C TYR A 40 3.66 -6.80 8.82
N TYR A 41 3.93 -6.04 7.75
CA TYR A 41 5.24 -5.96 7.10
C TYR A 41 5.77 -4.54 7.24
N ARG A 42 6.58 -4.31 8.28
CA ARG A 42 7.17 -2.99 8.56
C ARG A 42 8.54 -2.88 7.91
N LEU A 43 8.66 -1.96 6.97
CA LEU A 43 9.93 -1.54 6.39
C LEU A 43 10.20 -0.12 6.84
N ASN A 44 11.24 0.01 7.64
CA ASN A 44 11.74 1.23 8.25
C ASN A 44 13.24 1.06 8.46
N GLY A 45 13.93 2.11 8.88
CA GLY A 45 15.33 2.03 9.18
C GLY A 45 16.15 1.62 7.96
N HIS A 46 17.19 0.81 8.20
CA HIS A 46 18.01 0.23 7.13
C HIS A 46 17.22 -0.66 6.14
N ASN A 47 16.03 -1.12 6.52
CA ASN A 47 15.16 -1.92 5.67
C ASN A 47 14.23 -1.05 4.80
N PHE A 48 14.27 0.28 4.93
CA PHE A 48 13.55 1.20 4.06
C PHE A 48 14.27 1.35 2.70
N ASN A 49 14.23 0.30 1.90
CA ASN A 49 14.84 0.27 0.57
C ASN A 49 13.96 -0.49 -0.43
N ARG A 50 14.24 -0.28 -1.72
CA ARG A 50 13.48 -0.87 -2.84
C ARG A 50 13.54 -2.39 -2.81
N GLU A 51 14.70 -2.97 -2.52
CA GLU A 51 14.92 -4.41 -2.52
C GLU A 51 14.08 -5.11 -1.46
N ALA A 52 14.00 -4.54 -0.26
CA ALA A 52 13.19 -5.05 0.84
C ALA A 52 11.70 -4.96 0.52
N LEU A 53 11.24 -3.86 -0.09
CA LEU A 53 9.86 -3.73 -0.59
C LEU A 53 9.54 -4.81 -1.62
N ASP A 54 10.41 -4.95 -2.62
CA ASP A 54 10.28 -5.98 -3.64
C ASP A 54 10.18 -7.37 -3.00
N PHE A 55 11.03 -7.63 -2.02
CA PHE A 55 11.04 -8.90 -1.31
C PHE A 55 9.73 -9.17 -0.56
N VAL A 56 9.19 -8.16 0.12
CA VAL A 56 7.91 -8.27 0.81
C VAL A 56 6.78 -8.55 -0.18
N VAL A 57 6.62 -7.69 -1.20
CA VAL A 57 5.49 -7.75 -2.15
C VAL A 57 5.52 -9.03 -2.99
N ASP A 58 6.70 -9.49 -3.37
CA ASP A 58 6.85 -10.66 -4.22
C ASP A 58 6.78 -11.97 -3.42
N TYR A 59 7.34 -12.02 -2.20
CA TYR A 59 7.57 -13.28 -1.49
C TYR A 59 6.98 -13.36 -0.09
N GLN A 60 7.21 -12.35 0.75
CA GLN A 60 6.80 -12.46 2.16
C GLN A 60 5.30 -12.30 2.33
N LEU A 61 4.66 -11.40 1.56
CA LEU A 61 3.25 -11.06 1.68
C LEU A 61 2.42 -12.34 1.73
N ALA A 62 1.95 -12.68 2.94
CA ALA A 62 1.07 -13.78 3.20
C ALA A 62 -0.32 -13.26 2.87
N TYR A 63 -0.79 -13.61 1.68
CA TYR A 63 -2.11 -13.24 1.20
C TYR A 63 -2.80 -14.47 0.65
N GLN A 64 -4.09 -14.56 0.94
CA GLN A 64 -5.09 -15.30 0.22
C GLN A 64 -5.78 -14.34 -0.75
N GLU A 65 -6.24 -14.87 -1.88
CA GLU A 65 -7.07 -14.07 -2.78
C GLU A 65 -8.29 -13.58 -2.01
N ARG A 66 -8.70 -12.33 -2.25
CA ARG A 66 -9.78 -11.65 -1.51
C ARG A 66 -9.43 -11.16 -0.11
N ASP A 67 -8.16 -11.22 0.32
CA ASP A 67 -7.71 -10.50 1.51
C ASP A 67 -7.76 -8.97 1.28
N ILE A 68 -7.79 -8.22 2.38
CA ILE A 68 -7.62 -6.77 2.40
C ILE A 68 -6.12 -6.47 2.43
N ILE A 69 -5.63 -5.65 1.50
CA ILE A 69 -4.26 -5.16 1.49
C ILE A 69 -4.27 -3.67 1.79
N ILE A 70 -3.52 -3.27 2.81
CA ILE A 70 -3.29 -1.86 3.15
C ILE A 70 -1.82 -1.58 2.94
N PHE A 71 -1.53 -0.76 1.93
CA PHE A 71 -0.20 -0.27 1.64
C PHE A 71 -0.06 1.15 2.19
N VAL A 72 0.94 1.36 3.05
CA VAL A 72 1.26 2.68 3.59
C VAL A 72 2.67 3.04 3.16
N TYR A 73 2.85 4.24 2.61
CA TYR A 73 4.15 4.83 2.33
C TYR A 73 4.21 6.23 2.94
N THR A 74 5.23 6.48 3.75
CA THR A 74 5.58 7.82 4.23
C THR A 74 7.05 8.05 3.93
N GLY A 75 7.37 9.10 3.19
CA GLY A 75 8.73 9.44 2.80
C GLY A 75 8.78 10.47 1.69
N HIS A 76 9.95 10.61 1.08
CA HIS A 76 10.13 11.51 -0.06
C HIS A 76 9.41 10.97 -1.30
N GLY A 77 8.77 11.87 -2.04
CA GLY A 77 8.14 11.54 -3.31
C GLY A 77 8.42 12.62 -4.33
N PHE A 78 8.39 12.24 -5.60
CA PHE A 78 8.61 13.18 -6.69
C PHE A 78 7.93 12.70 -7.96
N ARG A 79 7.95 13.55 -8.98
CA ARG A 79 7.55 13.22 -10.34
C ARG A 79 8.70 13.49 -11.29
N ASP A 80 8.80 12.65 -12.31
CA ASP A 80 9.58 13.00 -13.50
C ASP A 80 8.81 14.01 -14.34
N ALA A 81 9.55 14.88 -15.03
CA ALA A 81 8.99 15.75 -16.05
C ALA A 81 8.27 14.93 -17.13
N GLY A 82 7.03 15.31 -17.45
CA GLY A 82 6.21 14.61 -18.46
C GLY A 82 5.57 13.30 -17.98
N SER A 83 5.77 12.90 -16.71
CA SER A 83 5.08 11.72 -16.16
C SER A 83 3.55 11.92 -16.18
N SER A 84 2.82 10.91 -16.67
CA SER A 84 1.36 10.90 -16.73
C SER A 84 0.70 10.21 -15.53
N GLY A 85 1.47 9.43 -14.76
CA GLY A 85 0.97 8.66 -13.62
C GLY A 85 0.33 9.54 -12.56
N GLN A 86 -0.66 9.03 -11.84
CA GLN A 86 -1.35 9.82 -10.81
C GLN A 86 -0.56 9.81 -9.50
N LEU A 87 0.03 8.66 -9.16
CA LEU A 87 0.81 8.48 -7.96
C LEU A 87 2.24 9.03 -8.14
N PRO A 88 2.87 9.52 -7.06
CA PRO A 88 4.27 9.93 -7.11
C PRO A 88 5.20 8.72 -7.29
N LYS A 89 6.41 8.97 -7.74
CA LYS A 89 7.53 8.06 -7.53
C LYS A 89 7.91 8.03 -6.06
N LEU A 90 8.02 6.83 -5.52
CA LEU A 90 8.42 6.57 -4.14
C LEU A 90 9.95 6.55 -4.07
N TYR A 91 10.55 7.43 -3.28
CA TYR A 91 12.00 7.57 -3.16
C TYR A 91 12.55 6.62 -2.07
N PHE A 92 13.67 5.96 -2.38
CA PHE A 92 14.33 5.01 -1.47
C PHE A 92 15.83 5.30 -1.37
N GLY A 93 16.18 6.51 -0.90
CA GLY A 93 17.58 6.91 -0.69
C GLY A 93 18.34 7.35 -1.94
N GLY A 94 17.80 7.11 -3.15
CA GLY A 94 18.34 7.58 -4.42
C GLY A 94 17.30 7.55 -5.55
N TYR A 95 17.50 8.38 -6.58
CA TYR A 95 16.58 8.48 -7.73
C TYR A 95 16.57 7.20 -8.56
N GLU A 96 17.72 6.53 -8.69
CA GLU A 96 17.90 5.24 -9.33
C GLU A 96 17.17 4.10 -8.61
N ASN A 97 16.96 4.26 -7.30
CA ASN A 97 16.23 3.30 -6.47
C ASN A 97 14.74 3.65 -6.34
N ALA A 98 14.28 4.74 -6.94
CA ALA A 98 12.89 5.12 -6.91
C ALA A 98 12.00 4.12 -7.66
N MET A 99 10.75 4.01 -7.23
CA MET A 99 9.74 3.15 -7.86
C MET A 99 8.50 3.97 -8.22
N GLU A 100 7.95 3.74 -9.40
CA GLU A 100 6.66 4.33 -9.78
C GLU A 100 5.56 3.84 -8.84
N GLY A 101 4.84 4.76 -8.19
CA GLY A 101 3.73 4.40 -7.31
C GLY A 101 2.65 3.59 -8.04
N ASP A 102 2.39 3.94 -9.31
CA ASP A 102 1.45 3.22 -10.16
C ASP A 102 1.92 1.78 -10.45
N GLU A 103 3.21 1.54 -10.68
CA GLU A 103 3.78 0.20 -10.86
C GLU A 103 3.54 -0.67 -9.60
N LEU A 104 3.80 -0.11 -8.42
CA LEU A 104 3.57 -0.81 -7.16
C LEU A 104 2.08 -1.12 -6.96
N ARG A 105 1.19 -0.15 -7.22
CA ARG A 105 -0.26 -0.35 -7.15
C ARG A 105 -0.69 -1.51 -8.04
N PHE A 106 -0.24 -1.55 -9.30
CA PHE A 106 -0.55 -2.67 -10.20
C PHE A 106 -0.05 -4.02 -9.66
N ARG A 107 1.17 -4.09 -9.12
CA ARG A 107 1.71 -5.33 -8.52
C ARG A 107 0.91 -5.81 -7.31
N LEU A 108 0.32 -4.91 -6.53
CA LEU A 108 -0.60 -5.25 -5.44
C LEU A 108 -1.96 -5.70 -5.96
N LEU A 109 -2.46 -5.07 -7.04
CA LEU A 109 -3.70 -5.50 -7.71
C LEU A 109 -3.61 -6.89 -8.34
N GLU A 110 -2.44 -7.29 -8.86
CA GLU A 110 -2.19 -8.66 -9.36
C GLU A 110 -2.42 -9.76 -8.31
N LYS A 111 -2.47 -9.39 -7.03
CA LYS A 111 -2.76 -10.30 -5.92
C LYS A 111 -4.28 -10.56 -5.77
N ASN A 112 -5.12 -9.87 -6.54
CA ASN A 112 -6.58 -9.90 -6.50
C ASN A 112 -7.15 -9.74 -5.08
N PRO A 113 -6.80 -8.65 -4.36
CA PRO A 113 -7.39 -8.38 -3.05
C PRO A 113 -8.89 -8.06 -3.19
N SER A 114 -9.67 -8.21 -2.12
CA SER A 114 -11.04 -7.69 -2.07
C SER A 114 -11.04 -6.16 -2.02
N LEU A 115 -10.04 -5.63 -1.32
CA LEU A 115 -9.83 -4.22 -1.07
C LEU A 115 -8.33 -3.92 -1.07
N LEU A 116 -7.91 -2.91 -1.83
CA LEU A 116 -6.59 -2.32 -1.77
C LEU A 116 -6.72 -0.86 -1.31
N ILE A 117 -6.13 -0.53 -0.17
CA ILE A 117 -5.98 0.85 0.29
C ILE A 117 -4.53 1.26 0.10
N ASN A 118 -4.28 2.29 -0.71
CA ASN A 118 -2.98 2.91 -0.90
C ASN A 118 -2.94 4.24 -0.14
N LEU A 119 -2.31 4.26 1.04
CA LEU A 119 -2.06 5.49 1.79
C LEU A 119 -0.64 5.98 1.48
N VAL A 120 -0.53 7.03 0.69
CA VAL A 120 0.76 7.58 0.23
C VAL A 120 0.91 9.00 0.76
N ILE A 121 1.86 9.18 1.67
CA ILE A 121 2.20 10.44 2.31
C ILE A 121 3.57 10.88 1.78
N ALA A 122 3.55 11.57 0.64
CA ALA A 122 4.75 11.97 -0.09
C ALA A 122 4.46 13.16 -1.02
N CYS A 123 5.47 13.97 -1.35
CA CYS A 123 5.33 15.00 -2.37
C CYS A 123 5.06 14.39 -3.75
N ASN A 124 4.37 15.13 -4.61
CA ASN A 124 4.01 14.71 -5.97
C ASN A 124 4.26 15.86 -6.95
N SER A 125 5.39 16.55 -6.79
CA SER A 125 5.84 17.64 -7.64
C SER A 125 6.97 17.21 -8.57
N THR A 126 7.06 17.85 -9.73
CA THR A 126 8.14 17.60 -10.68
C THR A 126 9.49 17.98 -10.08
N GLN A 127 10.40 17.02 -9.99
CA GLN A 127 11.76 17.26 -9.53
C GLN A 127 12.67 17.61 -10.71
N VAL A 128 13.16 18.84 -10.73
CA VAL A 128 14.02 19.36 -11.81
C VAL A 128 15.50 19.04 -11.55
N ASP A 129 15.95 19.12 -10.30
CA ASP A 129 17.34 18.80 -9.91
C ASP A 129 17.42 17.49 -9.15
N GLN A 130 17.99 16.46 -9.78
CA GLN A 130 18.19 15.14 -9.18
C GLN A 130 19.53 14.99 -8.44
N ARG A 131 20.32 16.07 -8.29
CA ARG A 131 21.53 16.06 -7.46
C ARG A 131 21.23 16.14 -5.97
N VAL A 132 20.04 16.63 -5.63
CA VAL A 132 19.56 16.79 -4.26
C VAL A 132 18.34 15.90 -4.07
N ALA A 133 18.15 15.32 -2.88
CA ALA A 133 16.94 14.58 -2.57
C ALA A 133 15.68 15.45 -2.76
N PRO A 134 14.50 14.84 -3.00
CA PRO A 134 13.26 15.59 -3.16
C PRO A 134 12.97 16.53 -1.98
N GLY A 135 12.28 17.63 -2.27
CA GLY A 135 12.02 18.72 -1.34
C GLY A 135 11.30 18.29 -0.07
N ARG A 136 11.50 19.07 1.00
CA ARG A 136 10.93 18.83 2.34
C ARG A 136 10.13 20.04 2.80
N PRO A 137 8.86 20.15 2.37
CA PRO A 137 7.97 21.20 2.85
C PRO A 137 7.69 20.96 4.34
N GLU A 138 7.98 21.96 5.17
CA GLU A 138 7.80 21.86 6.63
C GLU A 138 6.51 22.58 7.06
N ASP A 139 5.81 21.97 8.02
CA ASP A 139 4.74 22.61 8.79
C ASP A 139 5.10 22.49 10.27
N SER A 140 5.51 23.62 10.86
CA SER A 140 5.91 23.70 12.27
C SER A 140 4.73 23.91 13.22
N ALA A 141 3.51 24.07 12.71
CA ALA A 141 2.34 24.35 13.54
C ALA A 141 1.68 23.05 14.06
N PRO A 142 1.32 22.97 15.35
CA PRO A 142 0.63 21.80 15.89
C PRO A 142 -0.69 21.61 15.13
N SER A 143 -0.99 20.37 14.74
CA SER A 143 -2.31 20.01 14.22
C SER A 143 -3.31 20.10 15.37
N SER A 144 -4.27 21.02 15.31
CA SER A 144 -5.38 21.03 16.26
C SER A 144 -6.12 19.69 16.17
N GLY A 145 -6.13 18.95 17.28
CA GLY A 145 -6.78 17.65 17.37
C GLY A 145 -8.30 17.81 17.39
N ARG A 146 -9.01 17.15 16.47
CA ARG A 146 -10.48 17.06 16.45
C ARG A 146 -11.00 15.68 16.85
N LEU A 147 -10.25 14.95 17.68
CA LEU A 147 -10.67 13.61 18.13
C LEU A 147 -11.93 13.71 19.02
N ALA A 148 -13.10 13.49 18.42
CA ALA A 148 -14.33 13.23 19.18
C ALA A 148 -14.33 11.76 19.63
N SER A 149 -14.59 11.52 20.92
CA SER A 149 -14.90 10.17 21.42
C SER A 149 -16.30 9.79 20.98
N VAL A 150 -16.44 9.24 19.77
CA VAL A 150 -17.74 8.85 19.23
C VAL A 150 -18.08 7.41 19.62
N PRO A 151 -19.31 7.11 20.08
CA PRO A 151 -19.74 5.74 20.31
C PRO A 151 -19.72 4.92 19.01
N THR A 152 -19.21 3.70 19.12
CA THR A 152 -19.05 2.77 18.00
C THR A 152 -20.41 2.19 17.61
N GLY A 153 -20.87 2.46 16.39
CA GLY A 153 -22.06 1.82 15.81
C GLY A 153 -21.67 0.66 14.89
N ASP A 154 -22.36 -0.47 14.93
CA ASP A 154 -21.88 -1.69 14.25
C ASP A 154 -21.96 -1.69 12.70
N ARG A 155 -22.62 -0.72 12.05
CA ARG A 155 -23.14 -0.91 10.68
C ARG A 155 -22.32 -0.37 9.50
N PRO A 156 -21.58 0.76 9.58
CA PRO A 156 -20.96 1.34 8.39
C PRO A 156 -19.71 0.60 7.87
N TYR A 157 -18.88 0.04 8.76
CA TYR A 157 -17.63 -0.61 8.38
C TYR A 157 -17.87 -1.87 7.52
N HIS A 158 -18.85 -2.70 7.87
CA HIS A 158 -19.16 -3.89 7.08
C HIS A 158 -19.49 -3.55 5.62
N VAL A 159 -20.17 -2.43 5.37
CA VAL A 159 -20.52 -1.98 4.02
C VAL A 159 -19.28 -1.50 3.27
N LEU A 160 -18.48 -0.61 3.87
CA LEU A 160 -17.28 -0.04 3.26
C LEU A 160 -16.24 -1.11 2.88
N PHE A 161 -16.05 -2.09 3.75
CA PHE A 161 -15.03 -3.13 3.61
C PHE A 161 -15.59 -4.47 3.09
N SER A 162 -16.88 -4.52 2.74
CA SER A 162 -17.55 -5.73 2.22
C SER A 162 -16.83 -6.34 1.02
N ASP A 163 -16.81 -7.65 0.95
CA ASP A 163 -16.26 -8.35 -0.20
C ASP A 163 -17.25 -8.31 -1.39
N GLN A 164 -16.82 -7.84 -2.58
CA GLN A 164 -17.67 -7.83 -3.79
C GLN A 164 -17.13 -8.83 -4.83
N PRO A 165 -17.71 -10.05 -4.97
CA PRO A 165 -17.16 -11.12 -5.80
C PRO A 165 -16.80 -10.69 -7.22
N GLY A 166 -15.58 -11.01 -7.67
CA GLY A 166 -15.10 -10.69 -9.01
C GLY A 166 -14.60 -9.25 -9.20
N TYR A 167 -14.62 -8.43 -8.15
CA TYR A 167 -14.11 -7.05 -8.20
C TYR A 167 -13.14 -6.76 -7.05
N THR A 168 -12.13 -5.96 -7.33
CA THR A 168 -11.22 -5.38 -6.35
C THR A 168 -11.58 -3.91 -6.18
N LYS A 169 -11.92 -3.51 -4.96
CA LYS A 169 -12.09 -2.11 -4.59
C LYS A 169 -10.72 -1.49 -4.34
N VAL A 170 -10.45 -0.32 -4.88
CA VAL A 170 -9.17 0.38 -4.75
C VAL A 170 -9.42 1.79 -4.25
N ILE A 171 -8.77 2.12 -3.13
CA ILE A 171 -8.85 3.43 -2.50
C ILE A 171 -7.44 3.99 -2.52
N ASP A 172 -7.26 5.05 -3.29
CA ASP A 172 -6.02 5.82 -3.29
C ASP A 172 -6.21 7.01 -2.36
N LEU A 173 -5.47 7.05 -1.26
CA LEU A 173 -5.39 8.13 -0.28
C LEU A 173 -4.00 8.76 -0.39
N VAL A 174 -3.87 9.83 -1.17
CA VAL A 174 -2.57 10.45 -1.48
C VAL A 174 -2.53 11.88 -0.95
N SER A 175 -1.51 12.20 -0.18
CA SER A 175 -1.37 13.51 0.49
C SER A 175 -1.11 14.68 -0.46
N ALA A 176 -0.67 14.40 -1.69
CA ALA A 176 -0.42 15.38 -2.74
C ALA A 176 -0.90 14.89 -4.13
N ASP A 177 -1.77 15.66 -4.76
CA ASP A 177 -2.12 15.60 -6.17
C ASP A 177 -0.92 16.07 -7.03
N ARG A 178 -1.02 15.91 -8.33
CA ARG A 178 0.04 16.27 -9.28
C ARG A 178 0.44 17.73 -9.15
N GLU A 179 1.74 17.98 -9.05
CA GLU A 179 2.35 19.30 -8.86
C GLU A 179 2.02 19.96 -7.52
N TYR A 180 1.71 19.15 -6.51
CA TYR A 180 1.55 19.58 -5.11
C TYR A 180 2.54 18.90 -4.18
N GLU A 181 2.67 19.54 -3.02
CA GLU A 181 3.59 19.18 -1.96
C GLU A 181 2.87 18.57 -0.78
N THR A 182 3.60 17.80 0.01
CA THR A 182 3.11 17.21 1.26
C THR A 182 3.81 17.86 2.44
N PHE A 183 3.02 18.30 3.40
CA PHE A 183 3.50 18.93 4.63
C PHE A 183 3.30 17.97 5.79
N LEU A 184 4.40 17.62 6.44
CA LEU A 184 4.43 16.67 7.54
C LEU A 184 4.69 17.42 8.85
N SER A 185 3.80 17.21 9.82
CA SER A 185 3.98 17.66 11.20
C SER A 185 4.40 16.47 12.08
N ARG A 186 4.74 16.74 13.35
CA ARG A 186 5.03 15.69 14.34
C ARG A 186 3.89 14.68 14.50
N ASP A 187 2.65 15.09 14.24
CA ASP A 187 1.48 14.24 14.38
C ASP A 187 1.12 13.48 13.08
N GLY A 188 1.95 13.59 12.03
CA GLY A 188 1.73 12.93 10.74
C GLY A 188 1.20 13.85 9.64
N GLY A 189 0.95 15.14 9.93
CA GLY A 189 0.49 16.13 8.97
C GLY A 189 -1.04 16.25 8.87
N ILE A 190 -1.49 17.31 8.19
CA ILE A 190 -2.90 17.68 8.04
C ILE A 190 -3.66 16.54 7.35
N PHE A 191 -3.20 16.12 6.18
CA PHE A 191 -3.82 15.07 5.38
C PHE A 191 -4.04 13.77 6.17
N PHE A 192 -3.00 13.26 6.83
CA PHE A 192 -3.13 11.99 7.57
C PHE A 192 -4.09 12.12 8.75
N SER A 193 -4.10 13.27 9.42
CA SER A 193 -5.08 13.55 10.48
C SER A 193 -6.51 13.47 9.94
N GLU A 194 -6.79 14.07 8.78
CA GLU A 194 -8.12 14.01 8.15
C GLU A 194 -8.51 12.61 7.70
N VAL A 195 -7.56 11.79 7.26
CA VAL A 195 -7.82 10.36 6.99
C VAL A 195 -8.27 9.64 8.27
N LEU A 196 -7.58 9.85 9.40
CA LEU A 196 -7.96 9.23 10.66
C LEU A 196 -9.32 9.74 11.17
N TYR A 197 -9.59 11.04 11.06
CA TYR A 197 -10.86 11.63 11.46
C TYR A 197 -12.00 11.09 10.62
N ALA A 198 -11.84 11.04 9.29
CA ALA A 198 -12.84 10.47 8.41
C ALA A 198 -13.17 9.02 8.81
N LEU A 199 -12.16 8.17 9.01
CA LEU A 199 -12.37 6.75 9.39
C LEU A 199 -12.98 6.58 10.80
N GLN A 200 -12.78 7.53 11.69
CA GLN A 200 -13.40 7.56 13.02
C GLN A 200 -14.84 8.05 12.98
N GLU A 201 -15.11 9.08 12.20
CA GLU A 201 -16.42 9.71 12.06
C GLU A 201 -17.38 8.90 11.19
N VAL A 202 -16.91 7.91 10.44
CA VAL A 202 -17.74 6.92 9.72
C VAL A 202 -18.90 6.36 10.56
N PHE A 203 -18.74 6.29 11.89
CA PHE A 203 -19.79 5.81 12.80
C PHE A 203 -20.81 6.87 13.25
N ALA A 204 -20.46 8.15 13.16
CA ALA A 204 -21.29 9.27 13.59
C ALA A 204 -21.96 9.99 12.41
N ASP A 205 -21.25 10.15 11.30
CA ASP A 205 -21.67 10.99 10.19
C ASP A 205 -22.28 10.15 9.07
N GLN A 206 -23.56 10.40 8.77
CA GLN A 206 -24.29 9.72 7.70
C GLN A 206 -23.70 10.01 6.30
N ARG A 207 -22.93 11.09 6.14
CA ARG A 207 -22.21 11.43 4.90
C ARG A 207 -21.02 10.50 4.64
N LEU A 208 -20.49 9.86 5.68
CA LEU A 208 -19.29 9.00 5.64
C LEU A 208 -19.64 7.52 5.48
N THR A 209 -20.73 7.22 4.78
CA THR A 209 -21.24 5.85 4.58
C THR A 209 -20.73 5.19 3.29
N SER A 210 -19.99 5.92 2.44
CA SER A 210 -19.43 5.42 1.19
C SER A 210 -18.01 5.95 0.96
N TRP A 211 -17.18 5.19 0.23
CA TRP A 211 -15.82 5.62 -0.12
C TRP A 211 -15.75 6.94 -0.90
N PRO A 212 -16.64 7.21 -1.88
CA PRO A 212 -16.68 8.54 -2.51
C PRO A 212 -16.98 9.68 -1.52
N GLY A 213 -17.89 9.47 -0.57
CA GLY A 213 -18.19 10.46 0.48
C GLY A 213 -17.00 10.69 1.42
N ILE A 214 -16.35 9.61 1.86
CA ILE A 214 -15.13 9.66 2.66
C ILE A 214 -14.02 10.40 1.91
N CYS A 215 -13.82 10.11 0.62
CA CYS A 215 -12.82 10.79 -0.19
C CYS A 215 -13.06 12.29 -0.31
N SER A 216 -14.30 12.67 -0.62
CA SER A 216 -14.68 14.08 -0.76
C SER A 216 -14.43 14.82 0.56
N TYR A 217 -14.83 14.22 1.68
CA TYR A 217 -14.60 14.77 3.01
C TYR A 217 -13.12 14.99 3.32
N ILE A 218 -12.28 13.97 3.11
CA ILE A 218 -10.82 14.07 3.33
C ILE A 218 -10.23 15.19 2.47
N GLN A 219 -10.62 15.28 1.20
CA GLN A 219 -10.12 16.30 0.29
C GLN A 219 -10.53 17.72 0.73
N GLU A 220 -11.80 17.93 1.03
CA GLU A 220 -12.34 19.21 1.47
C GLU A 220 -11.71 19.67 2.79
N GLN A 221 -11.67 18.82 3.81
CA GLN A 221 -11.11 19.19 5.12
C GLN A 221 -9.61 19.45 5.06
N THR A 222 -8.86 18.63 4.29
CA THR A 222 -7.43 18.88 4.09
C THR A 222 -7.22 20.22 3.40
N LEU A 223 -7.94 20.50 2.30
CA LEU A 223 -7.83 21.76 1.57
C LEU A 223 -8.16 22.97 2.45
N LEU A 224 -9.23 22.90 3.25
CA LEU A 224 -9.61 23.95 4.19
C LEU A 224 -8.45 24.26 5.15
N ARG A 225 -7.96 23.24 5.86
CA ARG A 225 -6.90 23.41 6.87
C ARG A 225 -5.57 23.84 6.26
N THR A 226 -5.26 23.36 5.07
CA THR A 226 -4.09 23.77 4.32
C THR A 226 -4.19 25.26 3.91
N GLN A 227 -5.35 25.73 3.45
CA GLN A 227 -5.57 27.13 3.09
C GLN A 227 -5.49 28.05 4.30
N GLU A 228 -6.06 27.64 5.44
CA GLU A 228 -5.94 28.36 6.73
C GLU A 228 -4.47 28.56 7.15
N ARG A 229 -3.59 27.64 6.77
CA ARG A 229 -2.14 27.70 7.05
C ARG A 229 -1.32 28.33 5.92
N GLY A 230 -1.93 28.72 4.80
CA GLY A 230 -1.22 29.25 3.63
C GLY A 230 -0.27 28.25 2.97
N LEU A 231 -0.51 26.94 3.14
CA LEU A 231 0.32 25.88 2.59
C LEU A 231 -0.15 25.50 1.17
N ARG A 232 0.73 24.92 0.35
CA ARG A 232 0.39 24.46 -1.00
C ARG A 232 0.21 22.93 -1.04
N GLN A 233 -0.75 22.42 -0.27
CA GLN A 233 -1.15 21.01 -0.30
C GLN A 233 -2.50 20.85 -0.99
N LYS A 234 -2.63 19.80 -1.78
CA LYS A 234 -3.92 19.37 -2.33
C LYS A 234 -3.90 17.85 -2.35
N PRO A 235 -4.73 17.15 -1.57
CA PRO A 235 -4.73 15.70 -1.58
C PRO A 235 -5.46 15.15 -2.81
N TYR A 236 -5.06 13.95 -3.22
CA TYR A 236 -5.77 13.14 -4.19
C TYR A 236 -6.42 11.97 -3.47
N CYS A 237 -7.75 11.88 -3.54
CA CYS A 237 -8.51 10.73 -3.06
C CYS A 237 -9.34 10.16 -4.19
N ALA A 238 -9.25 8.86 -4.42
CA ALA A 238 -10.07 8.20 -5.42
C ALA A 238 -10.54 6.83 -4.98
N TYR A 239 -11.79 6.52 -5.31
CA TYR A 239 -12.38 5.20 -5.20
C TYR A 239 -12.60 4.63 -6.60
N ASN A 240 -11.95 3.50 -6.88
CA ASN A 240 -12.04 2.81 -8.15
C ASN A 240 -12.43 1.35 -7.92
N VAL A 241 -13.21 0.79 -8.84
CA VAL A 241 -13.57 -0.63 -8.83
C VAL A 241 -12.98 -1.27 -10.06
N PHE A 242 -12.07 -2.22 -9.85
CA PHE A 242 -11.44 -2.98 -10.92
C PHE A 242 -12.08 -4.36 -10.99
N LYS A 243 -12.32 -4.85 -12.20
CA LYS A 243 -12.61 -6.28 -12.36
C LYS A 243 -11.38 -7.05 -11.90
N ALA A 244 -11.58 -8.04 -11.02
CA ALA A 244 -10.50 -8.93 -10.61
C ALA A 244 -9.85 -9.50 -11.87
N MET A 245 -8.52 -9.47 -11.93
CA MET A 245 -7.82 -9.78 -13.17
C MET A 245 -8.04 -11.27 -13.52
N ASP A 246 -8.84 -11.50 -14.57
CA ASP A 246 -8.90 -12.77 -15.28
C ASP A 246 -7.53 -12.98 -15.93
N ASN A 247 -6.98 -14.17 -15.72
CA ASN A 247 -5.53 -14.39 -15.71
C ASN A 247 -4.88 -14.54 -17.10
N GLU A 248 -5.40 -13.87 -18.13
CA GLU A 248 -5.08 -14.14 -19.54
C GLU A 248 -4.56 -12.95 -20.34
N VAL A 249 -4.13 -11.84 -19.72
CA VAL A 249 -3.52 -10.74 -20.50
C VAL A 249 -1.99 -10.85 -20.51
N PRO A 250 -1.36 -11.06 -21.68
CA PRO A 250 0.09 -11.08 -21.83
C PRO A 250 0.63 -9.64 -21.82
N THR A 251 1.63 -9.37 -20.98
CA THR A 251 2.29 -8.06 -20.96
C THR A 251 3.35 -7.96 -22.06
N ILE A 252 3.27 -6.85 -22.82
CA ILE A 252 4.09 -6.51 -24.00
C ILE A 252 5.58 -6.41 -23.64
N ILE A 253 6.43 -6.93 -24.52
CA ILE A 253 7.90 -6.99 -24.42
C ILE A 253 8.49 -5.77 -25.15
N VAL A 254 9.40 -5.05 -24.50
CA VAL A 254 10.35 -4.16 -25.20
C VAL A 254 11.75 -4.76 -25.02
N ALA A 255 12.44 -4.97 -26.15
CA ALA A 255 13.73 -5.63 -26.23
C ALA A 255 14.89 -4.60 -26.35
N GLY A 256 16.03 -4.92 -25.74
CA GLY A 256 17.33 -4.31 -26.08
C GLY A 256 18.45 -4.48 -25.04
N GLY A 257 19.44 -5.36 -25.32
CA GLY A 257 20.90 -5.12 -25.18
C GLY A 257 21.72 -5.40 -23.89
N GLY A 258 22.45 -6.54 -23.84
CA GLY A 258 23.71 -6.71 -23.06
C GLY A 258 23.61 -7.44 -21.70
N ASP A 259 24.61 -8.26 -21.33
CA ASP A 259 24.58 -9.29 -20.27
C ASP A 259 24.01 -8.91 -18.88
N ALA A 260 24.06 -7.65 -18.46
CA ALA A 260 23.37 -7.18 -17.25
C ALA A 260 21.83 -7.26 -17.38
N ILE A 261 21.31 -7.08 -18.60
CA ILE A 261 19.91 -7.28 -18.97
C ILE A 261 19.56 -8.75 -18.94
N SER A 262 20.49 -9.67 -19.29
CA SER A 262 20.25 -11.11 -19.19
C SER A 262 19.96 -11.53 -17.75
N CYS A 263 20.75 -11.07 -16.78
CA CYS A 263 20.51 -11.32 -15.36
C CYS A 263 19.22 -10.69 -14.84
N ARG A 264 18.91 -9.45 -15.24
CA ARG A 264 17.66 -8.77 -14.87
C ARG A 264 16.43 -9.46 -15.47
N LEU A 265 16.50 -9.87 -16.74
CA LEU A 265 15.46 -10.61 -17.45
C LEU A 265 15.30 -12.02 -16.87
N ALA A 266 16.39 -12.69 -16.52
CA ALA A 266 16.39 -14.01 -15.91
C ALA A 266 15.81 -13.99 -14.49
N ARG A 267 16.09 -12.93 -13.70
CA ARG A 267 15.43 -12.69 -12.41
C ARG A 267 13.94 -12.37 -12.59
N LYS A 268 13.58 -11.56 -13.59
CA LYS A 268 12.18 -11.25 -13.93
C LYS A 268 11.40 -12.50 -14.36
N ASN A 269 12.00 -13.35 -15.20
CA ASN A 269 11.41 -14.60 -15.65
C ASN A 269 11.29 -15.60 -14.50
N LEU A 270 12.33 -15.78 -13.69
CA LEU A 270 12.23 -16.61 -12.49
C LEU A 270 11.11 -16.13 -11.57
N ARG A 271 10.99 -14.83 -11.33
CA ARG A 271 9.89 -14.24 -10.54
C ARG A 271 8.53 -14.51 -11.17
N ARG A 272 8.42 -14.42 -12.51
CA ARG A 272 7.19 -14.72 -13.24
C ARG A 272 6.79 -16.18 -13.06
N ASP A 273 7.74 -17.11 -13.18
CA ASP A 273 7.50 -18.55 -13.04
C ASP A 273 7.09 -18.89 -11.61
N GLN A 274 7.81 -18.36 -10.62
CA GLN A 274 7.49 -18.51 -9.19
C GLN A 274 6.10 -17.96 -8.85
N ARG A 275 5.74 -16.79 -9.40
CA ARG A 275 4.37 -16.24 -9.27
C ARG A 275 3.34 -17.17 -9.89
N ALA A 276 3.61 -17.76 -11.05
CA ALA A 276 2.70 -18.70 -11.71
C ALA A 276 2.51 -19.97 -10.88
N GLU A 277 3.58 -20.52 -10.29
CA GLU A 277 3.54 -21.69 -9.41
C GLU A 277 2.73 -21.44 -8.13
N LEU A 278 3.01 -20.33 -7.42
CA LEU A 278 2.25 -19.95 -6.22
C LEU A 278 0.77 -19.73 -6.53
N LYS A 279 0.48 -19.17 -7.71
CA LYS A 279 -0.89 -18.96 -8.19
C LYS A 279 -1.59 -20.28 -8.49
N ALA A 280 -0.91 -21.23 -9.14
CA ALA A 280 -1.43 -22.57 -9.40
C ALA A 280 -1.70 -23.34 -8.10
N LEU A 281 -0.80 -23.23 -7.11
CA LEU A 281 -0.97 -23.80 -5.78
C LEU A 281 -2.23 -23.25 -5.10
N ARG A 282 -2.41 -21.93 -5.08
CA ARG A 282 -3.60 -21.30 -4.50
C ARG A 282 -4.90 -21.68 -5.19
N ARG A 283 -4.89 -21.84 -6.52
CA ARG A 283 -6.07 -22.32 -7.27
C ARG A 283 -6.48 -23.72 -6.80
N ARG A 284 -5.51 -24.61 -6.63
CA ARG A 284 -5.72 -25.96 -6.11
C ARG A 284 -6.30 -25.92 -4.69
N HIS A 285 -5.72 -25.11 -3.82
CA HIS A 285 -6.20 -24.90 -2.44
C HIS A 285 -7.66 -24.43 -2.39
N ARG A 286 -8.08 -23.56 -3.31
CA ARG A 286 -9.48 -23.13 -3.42
C ARG A 286 -10.42 -24.25 -3.87
N GLN A 287 -10.01 -25.03 -4.86
CA GLN A 287 -10.82 -26.18 -5.32
C GLN A 287 -10.99 -27.20 -4.19
N GLU A 288 -9.92 -27.45 -3.43
CA GLU A 288 -9.95 -28.29 -2.24
C GLU A 288 -10.92 -27.73 -1.18
N ILE A 289 -10.77 -26.48 -0.74
CA ILE A 289 -11.65 -25.85 0.27
C ILE A 289 -13.12 -25.88 -0.16
N ARG A 290 -13.41 -25.63 -1.45
CA ARG A 290 -14.79 -25.68 -1.99
C ARG A 290 -15.39 -27.07 -1.89
N SER A 291 -14.58 -28.12 -2.03
CA SER A 291 -15.02 -29.51 -1.93
C SER A 291 -15.26 -29.99 -0.48
N LEU A 292 -14.68 -29.30 0.51
CA LEU A 292 -14.75 -29.71 1.91
C LEU A 292 -16.03 -29.22 2.61
N ARG A 293 -16.71 -30.16 3.29
CA ARG A 293 -17.84 -29.90 4.20
C ARG A 293 -17.37 -30.04 5.65
N GLY A 294 -17.81 -29.14 6.52
CA GLY A 294 -17.46 -29.13 7.94
C GLY A 294 -16.39 -28.10 8.31
N ARG A 295 -16.60 -27.43 9.45
CA ARG A 295 -15.77 -26.30 9.91
C ARG A 295 -14.36 -26.74 10.32
N ASP A 296 -14.24 -27.87 11.03
CA ASP A 296 -12.95 -28.37 11.53
C ASP A 296 -12.07 -28.91 10.42
N VAL A 297 -12.67 -29.55 9.42
CA VAL A 297 -11.97 -30.05 8.23
C VAL A 297 -11.40 -28.89 7.41
N ARG A 298 -12.17 -27.81 7.25
CA ARG A 298 -11.68 -26.57 6.60
C ARG A 298 -10.55 -25.92 7.37
N ARG A 299 -10.61 -25.93 8.72
CA ARG A 299 -9.54 -25.40 9.57
C ARG A 299 -8.23 -26.17 9.39
N LEU A 300 -8.28 -27.50 9.40
CA LEU A 300 -7.11 -28.36 9.15
C LEU A 300 -6.54 -28.16 7.74
N ALA A 301 -7.42 -28.09 6.73
CA ALA A 301 -7.01 -27.80 5.36
C ALA A 301 -6.30 -26.44 5.26
N ASN A 302 -6.87 -25.38 5.84
CA ASN A 302 -6.24 -24.06 5.86
C ASN A 302 -4.84 -24.09 6.51
N MET A 303 -4.64 -24.86 7.60
CA MET A 303 -3.32 -24.99 8.23
C MET A 303 -2.31 -25.72 7.31
N ARG A 304 -2.72 -26.80 6.65
CA ARG A 304 -1.88 -27.51 5.68
C ARG A 304 -1.51 -26.62 4.49
N GLN A 305 -2.50 -25.91 3.95
CA GLN A 305 -2.30 -24.97 2.84
C GLN A 305 -1.31 -23.86 3.21
N ARG A 306 -1.38 -23.33 4.44
CA ARG A 306 -0.39 -22.39 4.97
C ARG A 306 1.02 -22.99 4.99
N GLN A 307 1.18 -24.24 5.44
CA GLN A 307 2.48 -24.93 5.43
C GLN A 307 3.02 -25.15 4.01
N GLU A 308 2.17 -25.57 3.06
CA GLU A 308 2.58 -25.79 1.67
C GLU A 308 3.00 -24.49 0.99
N VAL A 309 2.24 -23.41 1.18
CA VAL A 309 2.60 -22.07 0.68
C VAL A 309 3.92 -21.63 1.32
N GLY A 310 4.09 -21.82 2.63
CA GLY A 310 5.33 -21.49 3.33
C GLY A 310 6.54 -22.23 2.77
N LYS A 311 6.42 -23.54 2.53
CA LYS A 311 7.47 -24.37 1.93
C LYS A 311 7.80 -23.94 0.50
N MET A 312 6.78 -23.66 -0.32
CA MET A 312 6.99 -23.20 -1.70
C MET A 312 7.70 -21.84 -1.73
N LYS A 313 7.29 -20.90 -0.88
CA LYS A 313 7.97 -19.61 -0.72
C LYS A 313 9.43 -19.77 -0.32
N TYR A 314 9.74 -20.70 0.59
CA TYR A 314 11.12 -20.99 0.99
C TYR A 314 11.97 -21.53 -0.18
N VAL A 315 11.42 -22.46 -0.98
CA VAL A 315 12.10 -22.99 -2.18
C VAL A 315 12.32 -21.88 -3.21
N HIS A 316 11.31 -21.03 -3.44
CA HIS A 316 11.40 -19.88 -4.34
C HIS A 316 12.47 -18.89 -3.89
N LEU A 317 12.56 -18.63 -2.59
CA LEU A 317 13.60 -17.78 -2.01
C LEU A 317 14.99 -18.34 -2.25
N GLN A 318 15.22 -19.62 -1.99
CA GLN A 318 16.51 -20.26 -2.25
C GLN A 318 16.88 -20.20 -3.74
N ALA A 319 15.93 -20.46 -4.63
CA ALA A 319 16.16 -20.38 -6.08
C ALA A 319 16.48 -18.95 -6.53
N TYR A 320 15.80 -17.96 -5.94
CA TYR A 320 16.08 -16.55 -6.20
C TYR A 320 17.46 -16.13 -5.68
N GLN A 321 17.83 -16.52 -4.47
CA GLN A 321 19.16 -16.24 -3.89
C GLN A 321 20.27 -16.85 -4.75
N ARG A 322 20.16 -18.14 -5.12
CA ARG A 322 21.13 -18.80 -6.01
C ARG A 322 21.27 -18.09 -7.35
N LYS A 323 20.14 -17.69 -7.96
CA LYS A 323 20.15 -16.97 -9.24
C LYS A 323 20.60 -15.52 -9.11
N SER A 324 20.44 -14.93 -7.93
CA SER A 324 20.96 -13.61 -7.61
C SER A 324 22.46 -13.62 -7.43
N ASP A 325 23.00 -14.62 -6.71
CA ASP A 325 24.43 -14.79 -6.46
C ASP A 325 25.20 -15.22 -7.71
N ALA A 326 24.59 -16.01 -8.60
CA ALA A 326 25.16 -16.35 -9.91
C ALA A 326 25.28 -15.16 -10.88
N CYS A 327 24.74 -13.99 -10.49
CA CYS A 327 24.73 -12.75 -11.28
C CYS A 327 25.55 -11.63 -10.62
N LYS A 328 26.36 -11.95 -9.60
CA LYS A 328 27.36 -11.05 -9.00
C LYS A 328 28.73 -11.33 -9.62
#